data_AF-S2RFW2-F1
#
_entry.id   AF-S2RFW2-F1
#
_cell.length_a   1.000
_cell.length_b   1.000
_cell.length_c   1.000
_cell.angle_alpha   90.00
_cell.angle_beta   90.00
_cell.angle_gamma   90.00
#
_symmetry.space_group_name_H-M   'P 1'
#
loop_
_entity.id
_entity.type
_entity.pdbx_description
1 polymer ?
#
loop_
_entity_poly.entity_id
_entity_poly.type
_entity_poly.pdbx_seq_one_letter_code
_entity_poly.pdbx_strand_id
1 'polypeptide(L)'
;MMRLIAVDYRERTQQFSFRILAVIALFAAVILAPRPKGNFRVLVLDPQYFAQANNPTWLPIGVACVLSLFFPLVSLVIARQGIHADRENGVLTYLLTTKLRRFRYLASQFLVSCCLLFTILVLVMLGSGLMLLIQYPDQGLSLSQFLSPFFSLVPGIFLISGLGVLSETLPGLRGQLGTTVLVIALLTLYAMMTTMTWY
;
A
#
# COMPACT_ATOMS: atom_id res chain seq x y z
N MET A 1 -15.37 10.91 17.32
CA MET A 1 -14.38 9.97 16.75
C MET A 1 -14.77 9.54 15.36
N MET A 2 -15.94 8.90 15.15
CA MET A 2 -16.36 8.47 13.81
C MET A 2 -16.51 9.60 12.79
N ARG A 3 -17.02 10.78 13.20
CA ARG A 3 -17.08 11.98 12.34
C ARG A 3 -15.70 12.49 11.92
N LEU A 4 -14.72 12.45 12.82
CA LEU A 4 -13.34 12.87 12.53
C LEU A 4 -12.74 11.98 11.46
N ILE A 5 -12.89 10.66 11.61
CA ILE A 5 -12.42 9.65 10.64
C ILE A 5 -13.09 9.87 9.28
N ALA A 6 -14.41 10.05 9.24
CA ALA A 6 -15.16 10.17 7.99
C ALA A 6 -14.78 11.45 7.21
N VAL A 7 -14.59 12.57 7.91
CA VAL A 7 -14.21 13.85 7.28
C VAL A 7 -12.79 13.77 6.75
N ASP A 8 -11.84 13.32 7.58
CA ASP A 8 -10.42 13.21 7.21
C ASP A 8 -10.20 12.23 6.05
N TYR A 9 -10.87 11.06 6.09
CA TYR A 9 -10.87 10.11 4.98
C TYR A 9 -11.43 10.72 3.68
N ARG A 10 -12.56 11.44 3.75
CA ARG A 10 -13.16 12.09 2.58
C ARG A 10 -12.25 13.16 2.00
N GLU A 11 -11.62 13.97 2.86
CA GLU A 11 -10.69 15.01 2.43
C GLU A 11 -9.48 14.40 1.72
N ARG A 12 -8.83 13.41 2.33
CA ARG A 12 -7.64 12.77 1.75
C ARG A 12 -7.93 12.00 0.47
N THR A 13 -9.07 11.32 0.36
CA THR A 13 -9.46 10.66 -0.90
C THR A 13 -9.69 11.65 -2.06
N GLN A 14 -10.00 12.91 -1.73
CA GLN A 14 -10.18 13.97 -2.72
C GLN A 14 -8.87 14.71 -3.06
N GLN A 15 -7.83 14.58 -2.24
CA GLN A 15 -6.53 15.18 -2.49
C GLN A 15 -5.89 14.60 -3.75
N PHE A 16 -5.31 15.48 -4.57
CA PHE A 16 -4.65 15.12 -5.83
C PHE A 16 -3.51 14.11 -5.61
N SER A 17 -2.71 14.30 -4.55
CA SER A 17 -1.61 13.41 -4.18
C SER A 17 -2.07 11.98 -3.94
N PHE A 18 -3.20 11.78 -3.24
CA PHE A 18 -3.76 10.45 -3.00
C PHE A 18 -4.26 9.81 -4.29
N ARG A 19 -4.97 10.58 -5.14
CA ARG A 19 -5.45 10.08 -6.43
C ARG A 19 -4.29 9.64 -7.34
N ILE A 20 -3.20 10.42 -7.38
CA ILE A 20 -1.99 10.03 -8.11
C ILE A 20 -1.41 8.74 -7.55
N LEU A 21 -1.27 8.61 -6.23
CA LEU A 21 -0.77 7.38 -5.61
C LEU A 21 -1.63 6.17 -5.97
N ALA A 22 -2.96 6.31 -5.93
CA ALA A 22 -3.89 5.25 -6.32
C ALA A 22 -3.77 4.88 -7.80
N VAL A 23 -3.64 5.88 -8.69
CA VAL A 23 -3.44 5.66 -10.13
C VAL A 23 -2.09 4.99 -10.40
N ILE A 24 -1.01 5.43 -9.76
CA ILE A 24 0.32 4.80 -9.87
C ILE A 24 0.26 3.36 -9.38
N ALA A 25 -0.39 3.09 -8.24
CA ALA A 25 -0.53 1.73 -7.72
C ALA A 25 -1.32 0.82 -8.69
N LEU A 26 -2.43 1.33 -9.24
CA LEU A 26 -3.21 0.63 -10.26
C LEU A 26 -2.39 0.37 -11.53
N PHE A 27 -1.69 1.40 -12.03
CA PHE A 27 -0.88 1.30 -13.24
C PHE A 27 0.30 0.35 -13.06
N ALA A 28 0.98 0.44 -11.91
CA ALA A 28 2.05 -0.47 -11.52
C ALA A 28 1.52 -1.92 -11.47
N ALA A 29 0.36 -2.15 -10.85
CA ALA A 29 -0.27 -3.46 -10.82
C ALA A 29 -0.60 -4.01 -12.22
N VAL A 30 -1.04 -3.17 -13.16
CA VAL A 30 -1.38 -3.59 -14.54
C VAL A 30 -0.14 -3.84 -15.41
N ILE A 31 0.90 -3.01 -15.28
CA ILE A 31 2.15 -3.18 -16.06
C ILE A 31 2.99 -4.32 -15.51
N LEU A 32 3.09 -4.40 -14.18
CA LEU A 32 3.85 -5.43 -13.48
C LEU A 32 3.00 -6.69 -13.25
N ALA A 33 1.79 -6.79 -13.79
CA ALA A 33 1.08 -8.06 -13.75
C ALA A 33 1.75 -9.03 -14.74
N PRO A 34 1.98 -10.30 -14.33
CA PRO A 34 2.59 -11.31 -15.17
C PRO A 34 1.83 -11.45 -16.49
N ARG A 35 2.54 -11.43 -17.62
CA ARG A 35 1.95 -11.65 -18.95
C ARG A 35 2.41 -13.00 -19.51
N PRO A 36 1.51 -13.79 -20.11
CA PRO A 36 1.86 -15.07 -20.71
C PRO A 36 2.78 -14.92 -21.94
N LYS A 37 2.68 -13.80 -22.67
CA LYS A 37 3.50 -13.46 -23.85
C LYS A 37 4.10 -12.06 -23.74
N GLY A 38 5.09 -11.89 -22.85
CA GLY A 38 5.82 -10.62 -22.70
C GLY A 38 7.30 -10.82 -22.38
N ASN A 39 8.14 -9.86 -22.79
CA ASN A 39 9.58 -9.85 -22.49
C ASN A 39 9.88 -9.58 -21.01
N PHE A 40 8.89 -9.10 -20.25
CA PHE A 40 9.04 -8.76 -18.84
C PHE A 40 8.33 -9.80 -17.97
N ARG A 41 9.09 -10.52 -17.14
CA ARG A 41 8.57 -11.51 -16.18
C ARG A 41 8.75 -10.96 -14.77
N VAL A 42 7.64 -10.70 -14.10
CA VAL A 42 7.62 -9.99 -12.81
C VAL A 42 8.02 -10.89 -11.65
N LEU A 43 7.72 -12.18 -11.76
CA LEU A 43 8.17 -13.19 -10.83
C LEU A 43 8.81 -14.33 -11.63
N VAL A 44 10.11 -14.52 -11.42
CA VAL A 44 10.85 -15.66 -11.97
C VAL A 44 11.40 -16.43 -10.79
N LEU A 45 10.80 -17.58 -10.52
CA LEU A 45 11.30 -18.53 -9.53
C LEU A 45 12.22 -19.49 -10.27
N ASP A 46 13.52 -19.44 -9.99
CA ASP A 46 14.58 -20.25 -10.58
C ASP A 46 14.19 -21.00 -11.87
N PRO A 47 14.45 -20.40 -13.05
CA PRO A 47 13.94 -20.90 -14.32
C PRO A 47 14.52 -22.26 -14.71
N GLN A 48 15.57 -22.72 -14.04
CA GLN A 48 16.15 -24.04 -14.25
C GLN A 48 15.35 -25.15 -13.53
N TYR A 49 14.68 -24.83 -12.41
CA TYR A 49 14.03 -25.83 -11.55
C TYR A 49 12.50 -25.71 -11.52
N PHE A 50 11.93 -24.53 -11.74
CA PHE A 50 10.48 -24.32 -11.68
C PHE A 50 9.87 -23.88 -13.00
N ALA A 51 8.75 -24.50 -13.34
CA ALA A 51 7.91 -24.08 -14.46
C ALA A 51 7.42 -22.65 -14.21
N GLN A 52 7.70 -21.78 -15.17
CA GLN A 52 7.36 -20.38 -15.05
C GLN A 52 5.86 -20.18 -15.16
N ALA A 53 5.34 -19.41 -14.22
CA ALA A 53 3.98 -18.97 -14.06
C ALA A 53 3.27 -18.55 -15.38
N ASN A 54 2.43 -19.44 -15.95
CA ASN A 54 1.66 -19.16 -17.18
C ASN A 54 0.15 -19.36 -17.03
N ASN A 55 -0.34 -19.53 -15.81
CA ASN A 55 -1.76 -19.74 -15.51
C ASN A 55 -2.39 -18.45 -14.92
N PRO A 56 -3.72 -18.31 -14.92
CA PRO A 56 -4.43 -17.15 -14.41
C PRO A 56 -4.24 -16.92 -12.90
N THR A 57 -3.91 -17.97 -12.11
CA THR A 57 -3.71 -17.84 -10.65
C THR A 57 -2.51 -16.98 -10.28
N TRP A 58 -1.51 -16.86 -11.17
CA TRP A 58 -0.33 -16.06 -10.92
C TRP A 58 -0.58 -14.56 -11.02
N LEU A 59 -1.63 -14.13 -11.73
CA LEU A 59 -1.94 -12.72 -11.89
C LEU A 59 -2.26 -12.04 -10.54
N PRO A 60 -3.22 -12.50 -9.71
CA PRO A 60 -3.48 -11.90 -8.41
C PRO A 60 -2.31 -12.07 -7.43
N ILE A 61 -1.55 -13.17 -7.52
CA ILE A 61 -0.35 -13.39 -6.70
C ILE A 61 0.73 -12.35 -7.01
N GLY A 62 1.06 -12.17 -8.30
CA GLY A 62 2.07 -11.19 -8.73
C GLY A 62 1.69 -9.77 -8.35
N VAL A 63 0.41 -9.41 -8.54
CA VAL A 63 -0.10 -8.09 -8.13
C VAL A 63 0.01 -7.90 -6.61
N ALA A 64 -0.35 -8.90 -5.81
CA ALA A 64 -0.23 -8.83 -4.36
C ALA A 64 1.24 -8.67 -3.91
N CYS A 65 2.18 -9.37 -4.54
CA CYS A 65 3.61 -9.19 -4.30
C CYS A 65 4.07 -7.76 -4.61
N VAL A 66 3.65 -7.20 -5.75
CA VAL A 66 3.95 -5.81 -6.12
C VAL A 66 3.39 -4.84 -5.07
N LEU A 67 2.14 -5.02 -4.64
CA LEU A 67 1.55 -4.20 -3.59
C LEU A 67 2.30 -4.30 -2.28
N SER A 68 2.76 -5.50 -1.90
CA SER A 68 3.53 -5.71 -0.67
C SER A 68 4.84 -4.88 -0.63
N LEU A 69 5.46 -4.67 -1.79
CA LEU A 69 6.65 -3.84 -1.93
C LEU A 69 6.34 -2.34 -1.74
N PHE A 70 5.28 -1.87 -2.40
CA PHE A 70 4.93 -0.44 -2.44
C PHE A 70 4.13 0.06 -1.24
N PHE A 71 3.33 -0.80 -0.60
CA PHE A 71 2.44 -0.42 0.50
C PHE A 71 3.15 0.24 1.68
N PRO A 72 4.32 -0.24 2.15
CA PRO A 72 5.09 0.46 3.18
C PRO A 72 5.47 1.90 2.79
N LEU A 73 5.88 2.11 1.54
CA LEU A 73 6.23 3.44 1.02
C LEU A 73 5.00 4.36 0.97
N VAL A 74 3.89 3.83 0.47
CA VAL A 74 2.61 4.56 0.40
C VAL A 74 2.11 4.92 1.80
N SER A 75 2.23 4.00 2.77
CA SER A 75 1.83 4.22 4.17
C SER A 75 2.56 5.40 4.80
N LEU A 76 3.89 5.50 4.62
CA LEU A 76 4.67 6.63 5.12
C LEU A 76 4.17 7.97 4.56
N VAL A 77 3.87 8.01 3.26
CA VAL A 77 3.36 9.22 2.60
C VAL A 77 1.96 9.60 3.10
N ILE A 78 1.06 8.62 3.26
CA ILE A 78 -0.30 8.84 3.79
C ILE A 78 -0.25 9.35 5.23
N ALA A 79 0.59 8.76 6.08
CA ALA A 79 0.71 9.17 7.48
C ALA A 79 1.24 10.60 7.60
N ARG A 80 2.22 10.97 6.77
CA ARG A 80 2.73 12.35 6.68
C ARG A 80 1.63 13.32 6.26
N GLN A 81 0.89 13.02 5.19
CA GLN A 81 -0.20 13.89 4.69
C GLN A 81 -1.27 14.18 5.75
N GLY A 82 -1.41 13.32 6.75
CA GLY A 82 -2.26 13.60 7.91
C GLY A 82 -1.60 14.40 9.00
N ILE A 83 -0.75 13.72 9.78
CA ILE A 83 -0.26 14.25 11.07
C ILE A 83 0.63 15.47 10.88
N HIS A 84 1.42 15.51 9.80
CA HIS A 84 2.28 16.66 9.51
C HIS A 84 1.46 17.86 9.05
N ALA A 85 0.52 17.66 8.14
CA ALA A 85 -0.34 18.73 7.63
C ALA A 85 -1.19 19.34 8.75
N ASP A 86 -1.77 18.50 9.62
CA ASP A 86 -2.52 18.95 10.80
C ASP A 86 -1.64 19.79 11.75
N ARG A 87 -0.34 19.45 11.86
CA ARG A 87 0.61 20.21 12.68
C ARG A 87 0.99 21.54 12.05
N GLU A 88 1.32 21.55 10.76
CA GLU A 88 1.72 22.78 10.03
C GLU A 88 0.58 23.79 9.96
N ASN A 89 -0.65 23.32 9.75
CA ASN A 89 -1.84 24.17 9.71
C ASN A 89 -2.31 24.62 11.10
N GLY A 90 -1.62 24.20 12.18
CA GLY A 90 -1.98 24.52 13.57
C GLY A 90 -3.24 23.81 14.10
N VAL A 91 -3.93 23.05 13.26
CA VAL A 91 -5.15 22.28 13.57
C VAL A 91 -4.89 21.30 14.72
N LEU A 92 -3.72 20.67 14.73
CA LEU A 92 -3.31 19.74 15.79
C LEU A 92 -3.32 20.40 17.18
N THR A 93 -2.92 21.67 17.29
CA THR A 93 -2.90 22.40 18.56
C THR A 93 -4.32 22.62 19.08
N TYR A 94 -5.25 23.00 18.21
CA TYR A 94 -6.68 23.16 18.56
C TYR A 94 -7.36 21.81 18.91
N LEU A 95 -6.98 20.73 18.23
CA LEU A 95 -7.47 19.39 18.52
C LEU A 95 -6.94 18.83 19.86
N LEU A 96 -5.75 19.27 20.28
CA LEU A 96 -5.15 18.84 21.54
C LEU A 96 -5.60 19.67 22.76
N THR A 97 -6.14 20.87 22.56
CA THR A 97 -6.76 21.68 23.63
C THR A 97 -8.19 21.31 23.93
N THR A 98 -8.86 20.57 23.04
CA THR A 98 -10.19 19.99 23.29
C THR A 98 -10.10 18.75 24.19
N LYS A 99 -11.22 18.28 24.75
CA LYS A 99 -11.29 17.03 25.56
C LYS A 99 -10.94 15.74 24.77
N LEU A 100 -10.36 15.87 23.58
CA LEU A 100 -9.90 14.76 22.78
C LEU A 100 -8.61 14.22 23.40
N ARG A 101 -8.64 12.99 23.92
CA ARG A 101 -7.44 12.33 24.41
C ARG A 101 -6.48 12.09 23.24
N ARG A 102 -5.18 12.36 23.42
CA ARG A 102 -4.11 12.12 22.42
C ARG A 102 -4.21 10.76 21.73
N PHE A 103 -4.49 9.72 22.51
CA PHE A 103 -4.68 8.36 22.00
C PHE A 103 -5.82 8.24 20.98
N ARG A 104 -6.94 8.95 21.17
CA ARG A 104 -8.10 8.91 20.26
C ARG A 104 -7.79 9.56 18.92
N TYR A 105 -6.96 10.62 18.91
CA TYR A 105 -6.48 11.25 17.69
C TYR A 105 -5.55 10.32 16.90
N LEU A 106 -4.58 9.70 17.58
CA LEU A 106 -3.67 8.73 16.94
C LEU A 106 -4.42 7.51 16.43
N ALA A 107 -5.39 6.99 17.19
CA ALA A 107 -6.25 5.90 16.76
C ALA A 107 -7.10 6.28 15.52
N SER A 108 -7.60 7.51 15.44
CA SER A 108 -8.29 7.95 14.22
C SER A 108 -7.34 8.03 13.03
N GLN A 109 -6.14 8.57 13.21
CA GLN A 109 -5.13 8.66 12.14
C GLN A 109 -4.72 7.28 11.63
N PHE A 110 -4.54 6.33 12.55
CA PHE A 110 -4.29 4.93 12.22
C PHE A 110 -5.43 4.33 11.39
N LEU A 111 -6.68 4.49 11.83
CA LEU A 111 -7.84 3.94 11.11
C LEU A 111 -8.03 4.60 9.74
N VAL A 112 -7.81 5.91 9.61
CA VAL A 112 -7.86 6.61 8.32
C VAL A 112 -6.78 6.07 7.38
N SER A 113 -5.54 5.90 7.85
CA SER A 113 -4.46 5.30 7.05
C SER A 113 -4.80 3.87 6.59
N CYS A 114 -5.36 3.04 7.48
CA CYS A 114 -5.85 1.71 7.11
C CYS A 114 -6.92 1.80 6.01
N CYS A 115 -7.94 2.65 6.19
CA CYS A 115 -9.01 2.83 5.21
C CYS A 115 -8.48 3.29 3.85
N LEU A 116 -7.52 4.22 3.82
CA LEU A 116 -6.92 4.69 2.57
C LEU A 116 -6.11 3.59 1.87
N LEU A 117 -5.33 2.80 2.60
CA LEU A 117 -4.65 1.64 2.01
C LEU A 117 -5.64 0.57 1.52
N PHE A 118 -6.73 0.33 2.24
CA PHE A 118 -7.82 -0.54 1.77
C PHE A 118 -8.46 -0.02 0.49
N THR A 119 -8.67 1.28 0.33
CA THR A 119 -9.20 1.80 -0.94
C THR A 119 -8.27 1.55 -2.11
N ILE A 120 -6.95 1.70 -1.91
CA ILE A 120 -5.95 1.38 -2.93
C ILE A 120 -5.99 -0.13 -3.23
N LEU A 121 -6.05 -0.98 -2.21
CA LEU A 121 -6.17 -2.44 -2.37
C LEU A 121 -7.40 -2.82 -3.21
N VAL A 122 -8.57 -2.27 -2.88
CA VAL A 122 -9.82 -2.55 -3.62
C VAL A 122 -9.75 -2.05 -5.05
N LEU A 123 -9.21 -0.85 -5.29
CA LEU A 123 -9.02 -0.33 -6.65
C LEU A 123 -8.10 -1.23 -7.49
N VAL A 124 -6.98 -1.67 -6.91
CA VAL A 124 -6.04 -2.58 -7.58
C VAL A 124 -6.64 -3.97 -7.78
N MET A 125 -7.43 -4.46 -6.83
CA MET A 125 -8.17 -5.71 -6.95
C MET A 125 -9.19 -5.66 -8.10
N LEU A 126 -9.95 -4.57 -8.23
CA LEU A 126 -10.86 -4.37 -9.36
C LEU A 126 -10.09 -4.30 -10.69
N GLY A 127 -8.98 -3.56 -10.73
CA GLY A 127 -8.13 -3.46 -11.92
C GLY A 127 -7.53 -4.80 -12.35
N SER A 128 -7.03 -5.59 -11.40
CA SER A 128 -6.50 -6.92 -11.68
C SER A 128 -7.57 -7.91 -12.10
N GLY A 129 -8.81 -7.79 -11.58
CA GLY A 129 -9.96 -8.57 -12.03
C GLY A 129 -10.32 -8.27 -13.50
N LEU A 130 -10.36 -6.98 -13.89
CA LEU A 130 -10.55 -6.60 -15.29
C LEU A 130 -9.43 -7.14 -16.19
N MET A 131 -8.19 -7.08 -15.72
CA MET A 131 -7.03 -7.59 -16.45
C MET A 131 -7.08 -9.11 -16.64
N LEU A 132 -7.55 -9.85 -15.63
CA LEU A 132 -7.76 -11.29 -15.70
C LEU A 132 -8.72 -11.65 -16.85
N LEU A 133 -9.84 -10.93 -16.95
CA LEU A 133 -10.83 -11.13 -18.02
C LEU A 133 -10.27 -10.84 -19.43
N ILE A 134 -9.39 -9.84 -19.55
CA ILE A 134 -8.78 -9.45 -20.82
C ILE A 134 -7.68 -10.46 -21.24
N GLN A 135 -6.87 -10.93 -20.30
CA GLN A 135 -5.72 -11.79 -20.60
C GLN A 135 -6.06 -13.28 -20.68
N TYR A 136 -7.11 -13.71 -19.97
CA TYR A 136 -7.48 -15.12 -19.83
C TYR A 136 -9.00 -15.30 -20.08
N PRO A 137 -9.51 -14.99 -21.29
CA PRO A 137 -10.95 -14.99 -21.57
C PRO A 137 -11.63 -16.36 -21.38
N ASP A 138 -10.90 -17.47 -21.53
CA ASP A 138 -11.44 -18.84 -21.45
C ASP A 138 -10.98 -19.61 -20.21
N GLN A 139 -10.23 -18.98 -19.30
CA GLN A 139 -9.73 -19.63 -18.09
C GLN A 139 -10.33 -18.96 -16.85
N GLY A 140 -11.43 -19.54 -16.37
CA GLY A 140 -12.10 -19.10 -15.16
C GLY A 140 -11.23 -19.34 -13.92
N LEU A 141 -11.20 -18.35 -13.04
CA LEU A 141 -10.57 -18.44 -11.74
C LEU A 141 -11.63 -18.42 -10.66
N SER A 142 -11.53 -19.29 -9.65
CA SER A 142 -12.50 -19.25 -8.55
C SER A 142 -12.32 -17.95 -7.75
N LEU A 143 -13.43 -17.40 -7.24
CA LEU A 143 -13.38 -16.14 -6.49
C LEU A 143 -12.46 -16.24 -5.27
N SER A 144 -12.39 -17.40 -4.62
CA SER A 144 -11.49 -17.64 -3.50
C SER A 144 -10.01 -17.62 -3.90
N GLN A 145 -9.66 -18.20 -5.05
CA GLN A 145 -8.29 -18.15 -5.59
C GLN A 145 -7.88 -16.73 -6.00
N PHE A 146 -8.85 -15.92 -6.45
CA PHE A 146 -8.59 -14.53 -6.84
C PHE A 146 -8.35 -13.65 -5.61
N LEU A 147 -9.19 -13.79 -4.60
CA LEU A 147 -9.20 -12.91 -3.43
C LEU A 147 -8.12 -13.27 -2.41
N SER A 148 -7.74 -14.54 -2.28
CA SER A 148 -6.82 -14.99 -1.23
C SER A 148 -5.47 -14.28 -1.20
N PRO A 149 -4.80 -13.95 -2.33
CA PRO A 149 -3.52 -13.24 -2.28
C PRO A 149 -3.66 -11.80 -1.79
N PHE A 150 -4.82 -11.17 -1.95
CA PHE A 150 -5.07 -9.82 -1.45
C PHE A 150 -5.45 -9.84 0.04
N PHE A 151 -6.21 -10.83 0.48
CA PHE A 151 -6.56 -10.98 1.90
C PHE A 151 -5.33 -11.27 2.78
N SER A 152 -4.29 -11.90 2.23
CA SER A 152 -3.03 -12.11 2.96
C SER A 152 -2.31 -10.79 3.29
N LEU A 153 -2.59 -9.70 2.57
CA LEU A 153 -2.03 -8.37 2.83
C LEU A 153 -2.72 -7.63 3.98
N VAL A 154 -3.91 -8.07 4.41
CA VAL A 154 -4.73 -7.39 5.43
C VAL A 154 -3.98 -7.17 6.76
N PRO A 155 -3.32 -8.18 7.36
CA PRO A 155 -2.53 -7.97 8.57
C PRO A 155 -1.36 -6.99 8.33
N GLY A 156 -0.76 -7.06 7.14
CA GLY A 156 0.30 -6.16 6.70
C GLY A 156 -0.15 -4.70 6.66
N ILE A 157 -1.36 -4.42 6.15
CA ILE A 157 -1.95 -3.06 6.11
C ILE A 157 -2.06 -2.47 7.51
N PHE A 158 -2.55 -3.24 8.49
CA PHE A 158 -2.61 -2.77 9.88
C PHE A 158 -1.21 -2.47 10.42
N LEU A 159 -0.25 -3.37 10.21
CA LEU A 159 1.11 -3.19 10.69
C LEU A 159 1.75 -1.92 10.10
N ILE A 160 1.73 -1.76 8.77
CA ILE A 160 2.40 -0.63 8.10
C ILE A 160 1.69 0.69 8.34
N SER A 161 0.37 0.69 8.54
CA SER A 161 -0.37 1.91 8.94
C SER A 161 0.05 2.35 10.34
N GLY A 162 0.24 1.39 11.25
CA GLY A 162 0.75 1.63 12.59
C GLY A 162 2.16 2.23 12.54
N LEU A 163 3.06 1.61 11.78
CA LEU A 163 4.43 2.10 11.60
C LEU A 163 4.48 3.49 10.96
N GLY A 164 3.64 3.76 9.96
CA GLY A 164 3.55 5.08 9.33
C GLY A 164 3.06 6.16 10.30
N VAL A 165 2.04 5.86 11.11
CA VAL A 165 1.61 6.80 12.17
C VAL A 165 2.72 7.00 13.20
N LEU A 166 3.40 5.94 13.61
CA LEU A 166 4.50 6.01 14.57
C LEU A 166 5.65 6.89 14.06
N SER A 167 6.03 6.78 12.78
CA SER A 167 7.11 7.59 12.21
C SER A 167 6.84 9.09 12.32
N GLU A 168 5.58 9.53 12.20
CA GLU A 168 5.21 10.94 12.35
C GLU A 168 5.07 11.43 13.80
N THR A 169 5.01 10.51 14.75
CA THR A 169 4.97 10.84 16.19
C THR A 169 6.36 10.97 16.80
N LEU A 170 7.36 10.27 16.26
CA LEU A 170 8.72 10.24 16.81
C LEU A 170 9.51 11.51 16.43
N PRO A 171 10.14 12.22 17.40
CA PRO A 171 10.76 13.53 17.17
C PRO A 171 11.86 13.54 16.12
N GLY A 172 12.60 12.43 15.94
CA GLY A 172 13.67 12.30 14.94
C GLY A 172 13.24 11.78 13.56
N LEU A 173 12.02 11.23 13.44
CA LEU A 173 11.51 10.63 12.19
C LEU A 173 10.34 11.41 11.57
N ARG A 174 9.77 12.36 12.31
CA ARG A 174 8.62 13.15 11.86
C ARG A 174 8.99 14.12 10.74
N GLY A 175 8.05 14.35 9.84
CA GLY A 175 8.17 15.32 8.75
C GLY A 175 8.89 14.83 7.51
N GLN A 176 9.13 15.75 6.58
CA GLN A 176 9.54 15.40 5.22
C GLN A 176 10.88 14.66 5.17
N LEU A 177 11.90 15.14 5.90
CA LEU A 177 13.22 14.52 5.93
C LEU A 177 13.16 13.09 6.48
N GLY A 178 12.45 12.88 7.59
CA GLY A 178 12.33 11.54 8.19
C GLY A 178 11.56 10.57 7.29
N THR A 179 10.48 11.03 6.64
CA THR A 179 9.79 10.24 5.61
C THR A 179 10.73 9.83 4.47
N THR A 180 11.52 10.77 3.95
CA THR A 180 12.47 10.50 2.85
C THR A 180 13.55 9.49 3.27
N VAL A 181 14.13 9.66 4.46
CA VAL A 181 15.14 8.72 5.00
C VAL A 181 14.54 7.32 5.17
N LEU A 182 13.32 7.20 5.70
CA LEU A 182 12.65 5.90 5.86
C LEU A 182 12.32 5.25 4.51
N VAL A 183 11.91 6.03 3.51
CA VAL A 183 11.69 5.53 2.15
C VAL A 183 13.00 4.99 1.56
N ILE A 184 14.11 5.73 1.69
CA ILE A 184 15.42 5.28 1.24
C ILE A 184 15.85 4.02 1.98
N ALA A 185 15.68 3.99 3.31
CA ALA A 185 16.02 2.83 4.14
C ALA A 185 15.24 1.57 3.74
N LEU A 186 13.93 1.70 3.47
CA LEU A 186 13.11 0.59 2.98
C LEU A 186 13.58 0.11 1.61
N LEU A 187 13.88 1.01 0.68
CA LEU A 187 14.40 0.65 -0.64
C LEU A 187 15.77 -0.04 -0.54
N THR A 188 16.66 0.40 0.34
CA THR A 188 17.95 -0.26 0.58
C THR A 188 17.76 -1.64 1.19
N LEU A 189 16.81 -1.81 2.12
CA LEU A 189 16.51 -3.10 2.72
C LEU A 189 15.96 -4.08 1.67
N TYR A 190 15.09 -3.62 0.77
CA TYR A 190 14.63 -4.44 -0.35
C TYR A 190 15.78 -4.80 -1.30
N ALA A 191 16.67 -3.87 -1.63
CA ALA A 191 17.84 -4.15 -2.46
C ALA A 191 18.73 -5.21 -1.80
N MET A 192 19.00 -5.09 -0.49
CA MET A 192 19.78 -6.07 0.26
C MET A 192 19.15 -7.46 0.23
N MET A 193 17.82 -7.56 0.36
CA MET A 193 17.10 -8.84 0.27
C MET A 193 17.28 -9.51 -1.10
N THR A 194 17.35 -8.72 -2.19
CA THR A 194 17.58 -9.28 -3.54
C THR A 194 19.02 -9.73 -3.77
N THR A 195 19.99 -9.17 -3.05
CA THR A 195 21.42 -9.51 -3.18
C THR A 195 21.87 -10.62 -2.25
N MET A 196 21.03 -11.08 -1.32
CA MET A 196 21.34 -12.24 -0.50
C MET A 196 21.34 -13.49 -1.38
N THR A 197 22.53 -13.88 -1.84
CA THR A 197 22.78 -15.20 -2.40
C THR A 197 22.59 -16.21 -1.28
N TRP A 198 21.50 -16.99 -1.35
CA TRP A 198 21.31 -18.16 -0.51
C TRP A 198 22.44 -19.15 -0.87
N TYR A 199 23.42 -19.28 0.02
CA TYR A 199 24.44 -20.33 -0.05
C TYR A 199 23.82 -21.69 0.26
#